data_AF-A0A850A9J0-F1
#
_entry.id   AF-A0A850A9J0-F1
#
_cell.length_a   1.000
_cell.length_b   1.000
_cell.length_c   1.000
_cell.angle_alpha   90.00
_cell.angle_beta   90.00
_cell.angle_gamma   90.00
#
_symmetry.space_group_name_H-M   'P 1'
#
loop_
_entity.id
_entity.type
_entity.pdbx_description
1 polymer ?
#
loop_
_entity_poly.entity_id
_entity_poly.type
_entity_poly.pdbx_seq_one_letter_code
_entity_poly.pdbx_strand_id
1 'polypeptide(L)'
;MQVLIVAKTRQGGGACIGGITSAGRSVRLLAFDAATNEQAGLEYEVGEVWEIVADPPAEILPPHVENIIVRRKRRLRRTPDLAAAIHRLMPPQPGGVDLLFDGLTRATRTGALYICQQGGVPAYSTGFWQPDQPLRRDDDAKRIRYRYPTPDGGRTLTFVGFQEPVEELPAGALLRVSLAHWWRPPERPDGELRCFVQLSGWIDDLGGGAAASA
;
A
#
# COMPACT_ATOMS: atom_id res chain seq x y z
N MET A 1 1.97 -7.50 20.65
CA MET A 1 0.71 -6.94 20.08
C MET A 1 0.18 -7.84 18.98
N GLN A 2 -1.13 -7.85 18.72
CA GLN A 2 -1.70 -8.58 17.58
C GLN A 2 -1.71 -7.70 16.33
N VAL A 3 -1.28 -8.27 15.20
CA VAL A 3 -1.21 -7.60 13.90
C VAL A 3 -1.90 -8.49 12.87
N LEU A 4 -2.91 -7.94 12.19
CA LEU A 4 -3.53 -8.53 11.00
C LEU A 4 -2.69 -8.14 9.78
N ILE A 5 -2.21 -9.11 9.01
CA ILE A 5 -1.46 -8.88 7.78
C ILE A 5 -2.44 -8.55 6.65
N VAL A 6 -2.23 -7.41 5.99
CA VAL A 6 -3.15 -6.87 4.99
C VAL A 6 -2.49 -6.51 3.66
N ALA A 7 -1.17 -6.51 3.61
CA ALA A 7 -0.44 -6.29 2.37
C ALA A 7 0.90 -7.02 2.39
N LYS A 8 1.27 -7.55 1.22
CA LYS A 8 2.58 -8.15 0.96
C LYS A 8 3.06 -7.62 -0.39
N THR A 9 4.20 -6.94 -0.40
CA THR A 9 4.72 -6.25 -1.59
C THR A 9 6.16 -6.67 -1.89
N ARG A 10 6.51 -6.79 -3.18
CA ARG A 10 7.85 -7.23 -3.62
C ARG A 10 8.92 -6.21 -3.20
N GLN A 11 9.96 -6.67 -2.53
CA GLN A 11 11.14 -5.87 -2.18
C GLN A 11 12.41 -6.71 -2.32
N GLY A 12 13.13 -6.56 -3.45
CA GLY A 12 14.31 -7.39 -3.73
C GLY A 12 13.94 -8.88 -3.75
N GLY A 13 14.73 -9.70 -3.05
CA GLY A 13 14.44 -11.13 -2.85
C GLY A 13 13.36 -11.43 -1.80
N GLY A 14 12.88 -10.42 -1.07
CA GLY A 14 11.97 -10.57 0.06
C GLY A 14 10.64 -9.83 -0.14
N ALA A 15 9.98 -9.53 0.98
CA ALA A 15 8.71 -8.81 0.97
C ALA A 15 8.60 -7.76 2.07
N CYS A 16 8.05 -6.59 1.69
CA CYS A 16 7.57 -5.59 2.64
C CYS A 16 6.13 -5.91 3.04
N ILE A 17 5.90 -5.95 4.36
CA ILE A 17 4.64 -6.44 4.95
C ILE A 17 3.91 -5.30 5.63
N GLY A 18 2.68 -5.05 5.19
CA GLY A 18 1.75 -4.13 5.82
C GLY A 18 0.77 -4.87 6.72
N GLY A 19 0.51 -4.31 7.90
CA GLY A 19 -0.45 -4.85 8.84
C GLY A 19 -1.27 -3.78 9.54
N ILE A 20 -2.33 -4.22 10.22
CA ILE A 20 -3.17 -3.39 11.08
C ILE A 20 -3.14 -3.98 12.48
N THR A 21 -2.82 -3.15 13.48
CA THR A 21 -2.90 -3.55 14.89
C THR A 21 -4.35 -3.72 15.34
N SER A 22 -4.59 -4.42 16.44
CA SER A 22 -5.93 -4.52 17.03
C SER A 22 -6.56 -3.16 17.41
N ALA A 23 -5.75 -2.10 17.52
CA ALA A 23 -6.18 -0.72 17.77
C ALA A 23 -6.42 0.09 16.49
N GLY A 24 -6.41 -0.54 15.30
CA GLY A 24 -6.67 0.15 14.03
C GLY A 24 -5.48 0.93 13.46
N ARG A 25 -4.29 0.87 14.09
CA ARG A 25 -3.08 1.53 13.57
C ARG A 25 -2.42 0.72 12.47
N SER A 26 -2.01 1.39 11.39
CA SER A 26 -1.18 0.79 10.35
C SER A 26 0.23 0.55 10.85
N VAL A 27 0.83 -0.57 10.44
CA VAL A 27 2.22 -0.94 10.72
C VAL A 27 2.89 -1.51 9.48
N ARG A 28 4.18 -1.23 9.31
CA ARG A 28 5.06 -1.86 8.32
C ARG A 28 6.10 -2.70 9.05
N LEU A 29 6.06 -4.02 8.84
CA LEU A 29 6.96 -4.94 9.52
C LEU A 29 8.32 -4.95 8.83
N LEU A 30 9.35 -4.57 9.57
CA LEU A 30 10.74 -4.70 9.16
C LEU A 30 11.36 -5.85 9.96
N ALA A 31 12.01 -6.79 9.27
CA ALA A 31 12.72 -7.86 9.95
C ALA A 31 13.97 -7.29 10.64
N PHE A 32 14.23 -7.70 11.88
CA PHE A 32 15.43 -7.24 12.60
C PHE A 32 16.74 -7.67 11.90
N ASP A 33 16.71 -8.78 11.18
CA ASP A 33 17.80 -9.36 10.40
C ASP A 33 17.74 -9.01 8.90
N ALA A 34 16.99 -7.97 8.51
CA ALA A 34 16.76 -7.61 7.10
C ALA A 34 18.06 -7.33 6.30
N ALA A 35 19.16 -6.96 6.97
CA ALA A 35 20.46 -6.75 6.33
C ALA A 35 21.12 -8.04 5.82
N THR A 36 20.77 -9.20 6.39
CA THR A 36 21.37 -10.50 6.09
C THR A 36 20.35 -11.53 5.59
N ASN A 37 19.06 -11.23 5.71
CA ASN A 37 17.97 -12.12 5.32
C ASN A 37 17.28 -11.61 4.05
N GLU A 38 17.75 -12.07 2.90
CA GLU A 38 17.21 -11.67 1.60
C GLU A 38 15.76 -12.10 1.38
N GLN A 39 15.27 -13.08 2.13
CA GLN A 39 13.91 -13.64 2.05
C GLN A 39 12.98 -13.11 3.15
N ALA A 40 13.43 -12.09 3.90
CA ALA A 40 12.65 -11.50 4.97
C ALA A 40 11.23 -11.10 4.51
N GLY A 41 10.23 -11.50 5.29
CA GLY A 41 8.83 -11.16 5.05
C GLY A 41 8.08 -12.18 4.19
N LEU A 42 8.76 -13.11 3.49
CA LEU A 42 8.08 -14.11 2.68
C LEU A 42 7.21 -15.08 3.50
N GLU A 43 7.45 -15.20 4.80
CA GLU A 43 6.72 -16.09 5.71
C GLU A 43 5.31 -15.59 6.10
N TYR A 44 4.98 -14.32 5.88
CA TYR A 44 3.67 -13.78 6.22
C TYR A 44 2.70 -13.92 5.06
N GLU A 45 1.44 -14.25 5.34
CA GLU A 45 0.37 -14.26 4.33
C GLU A 45 -0.73 -13.24 4.64
N VAL A 46 -1.29 -12.66 3.59
CA VAL A 46 -2.42 -11.72 3.70
C VAL A 46 -3.64 -12.45 4.29
N GLY A 47 -4.27 -11.80 5.27
CA GLY A 47 -5.36 -12.34 6.07
C GLY A 47 -4.92 -13.08 7.34
N GLU A 48 -3.62 -13.24 7.59
CA GLU A 48 -3.14 -13.85 8.83
C GLU A 48 -3.06 -12.88 10.00
N VAL A 49 -3.28 -13.39 11.20
CA VAL A 49 -3.11 -12.66 12.45
C VAL A 49 -1.91 -13.22 13.19
N TRP A 50 -0.99 -12.33 13.53
CA TRP A 50 0.27 -12.64 14.20
C TRP A 50 0.37 -11.91 15.53
N GLU A 51 0.93 -12.58 16.53
CA GLU A 51 1.47 -11.92 17.71
C GLU A 51 2.89 -11.45 17.40
N ILE A 52 3.14 -10.15 17.56
CA ILE A 52 4.41 -9.50 17.27
C ILE A 52 4.93 -8.79 18.51
N VAL A 53 6.21 -9.00 18.82
CA VAL A 53 7.01 -8.15 19.71
C VAL A 53 7.94 -7.34 18.82
N ALA A 54 7.90 -6.02 18.95
CA ALA A 54 8.65 -5.12 18.08
C ALA A 54 9.16 -3.89 18.82
N ASP A 55 10.21 -3.30 18.27
CA ASP A 55 10.79 -2.03 18.70
C ASP A 55 10.51 -0.94 17.66
N PRO A 56 10.53 0.35 18.04
CA PRO A 56 10.60 1.43 17.07
C PRO A 56 11.95 1.38 16.32
N PRO A 57 11.99 1.78 15.04
CA PRO A 57 13.26 1.99 14.35
C PRO A 57 14.03 3.17 14.96
N ALA A 58 15.35 3.18 14.80
CA ALA A 58 16.22 4.25 15.31
C ALA A 58 15.91 5.60 14.65
N GLU A 59 15.54 5.58 13.38
CA GLU A 59 15.20 6.77 12.60
C GLU A 59 13.83 6.57 11.93
N ILE A 60 12.97 7.58 12.07
CA ILE A 60 11.67 7.65 11.42
C ILE A 60 11.65 8.90 10.56
N LEU A 61 11.45 8.71 9.26
CA LEU A 61 11.30 9.80 8.30
C LEU A 61 9.85 9.83 7.81
N PRO A 62 9.05 10.85 8.18
CA PRO A 62 7.70 11.01 7.66
C PRO A 62 7.67 10.99 6.13
N PRO A 63 6.66 10.38 5.50
CA PRO A 63 5.41 9.89 6.11
C PRO A 63 5.49 8.46 6.68
N HIS A 64 6.66 7.81 6.65
CA HIS A 64 6.83 6.38 7.01
C HIS A 64 6.93 6.14 8.53
N VAL A 65 5.95 6.67 9.27
CA VAL A 65 5.87 6.55 10.72
C VAL A 65 5.37 5.19 11.20
N GLU A 66 4.92 4.33 10.28
CA GLU A 66 4.35 3.02 10.59
C GLU A 66 5.40 1.90 10.76
N ASN A 67 6.67 2.19 10.50
CA ASN A 67 7.74 1.19 10.55
C ASN A 67 7.94 0.66 11.97
N ILE A 68 8.04 -0.67 12.09
CA ILE A 68 8.40 -1.35 13.34
C ILE A 68 9.41 -2.48 13.07
N ILE A 69 10.35 -2.67 14.00
CA ILE A 69 11.39 -3.70 13.92
C ILE A 69 10.90 -4.95 14.64
N VAL A 70 10.60 -6.03 13.91
CA VAL A 70 10.09 -7.28 14.47
C VAL A 70 11.21 -8.07 15.17
N ARG A 71 11.03 -8.33 16.48
CA ARG A 71 11.95 -9.11 17.32
C ARG A 71 11.49 -10.55 17.51
N ARG A 72 10.19 -10.74 17.74
CA ARG A 72 9.57 -12.06 17.87
C ARG A 72 8.22 -12.05 17.19
N LYS A 73 7.86 -13.19 16.62
CA LYS A 73 6.61 -13.38 15.88
C LYS A 73 6.06 -14.78 16.14
N ARG A 74 4.75 -14.88 16.30
CA ARG A 74 4.02 -16.15 16.36
C ARG A 74 2.70 -16.01 15.61
N ARG A 75 2.51 -16.85 14.59
CA ARG A 75 1.24 -16.94 13.88
C ARG A 75 0.16 -17.44 14.84
N LEU A 76 -0.97 -16.75 14.89
CA LEU A 76 -2.09 -17.11 15.75
C LEU A 76 -3.20 -17.81 14.98
N ARG A 77 -3.69 -17.17 13.91
CA ARG A 77 -4.85 -17.64 13.14
C ARG A 77 -4.93 -16.94 11.79
N ARG A 78 -5.88 -17.34 10.96
CA ARG A 78 -6.34 -16.56 9.80
C ARG A 78 -7.63 -15.82 10.16
N THR A 79 -7.84 -14.64 9.59
CA THR A 79 -9.13 -13.96 9.65
C THR A 79 -10.11 -14.61 8.68
N PRO A 80 -11.36 -14.91 9.10
CA PRO A 80 -12.34 -15.52 8.21
C PRO A 80 -12.90 -14.52 7.19
N ASP A 81 -12.96 -13.24 7.56
CA ASP A 81 -13.41 -12.15 6.70
C ASP A 81 -12.41 -10.99 6.84
N LEU A 82 -11.62 -10.78 5.80
CA LEU A 82 -10.56 -9.77 5.77
C LEU A 82 -11.13 -8.39 5.45
N ALA A 83 -12.08 -8.32 4.52
CA ALA A 83 -12.72 -7.06 4.13
C ALA A 83 -13.45 -6.44 5.32
N ALA A 84 -14.30 -7.20 6.03
CA ALA A 84 -15.02 -6.70 7.20
C ALA A 84 -14.06 -6.28 8.33
N ALA A 85 -12.96 -7.01 8.52
CA ALA A 85 -11.94 -6.64 9.50
C ALA A 85 -11.27 -5.29 9.15
N ILE A 86 -10.95 -5.06 7.88
CA ILE A 86 -10.37 -3.81 7.39
C ILE A 86 -11.36 -2.66 7.54
N HIS A 87 -12.61 -2.82 7.08
CA HIS A 87 -13.64 -1.79 7.23
C HIS A 87 -13.84 -1.36 8.69
N ARG A 88 -13.73 -2.28 9.65
CA ARG A 88 -13.84 -1.96 11.08
C ARG A 88 -12.59 -1.30 11.66
N LEU A 89 -11.40 -1.79 11.31
CA LEU A 89 -10.14 -1.36 11.94
C LEU A 89 -9.52 -0.13 11.27
N MET A 90 -9.68 0.00 9.96
CA MET A 90 -9.09 1.03 9.13
C MET A 90 -9.96 1.24 7.88
N PRO A 91 -11.09 1.95 8.03
CA PRO A 91 -12.03 2.17 6.93
C PRO A 91 -11.34 2.72 5.68
N PRO A 92 -11.65 2.22 4.47
CA PRO A 92 -11.12 2.78 3.25
C PRO A 92 -11.64 4.20 3.02
N GLN A 93 -10.79 5.04 2.44
CA GLN A 93 -11.22 6.33 1.92
C GLN A 93 -11.96 6.12 0.59
N PRO A 94 -13.26 6.47 0.47
CA PRO A 94 -13.95 6.43 -0.81
C PRO A 94 -13.65 7.67 -1.65
N GLY A 95 -13.77 7.54 -2.97
CA GLY A 95 -13.81 8.66 -3.92
C GLY A 95 -12.64 8.68 -4.90
N GLY A 96 -12.45 9.86 -5.50
CA GLY A 96 -11.46 10.09 -6.55
C GLY A 96 -10.02 9.97 -6.07
N VAL A 97 -9.12 9.76 -7.03
CA VAL A 97 -7.68 9.59 -6.79
C VAL A 97 -7.00 10.82 -6.17
N ASP A 98 -7.59 11.99 -6.34
CA ASP A 98 -7.15 13.27 -5.79
C ASP A 98 -7.30 13.36 -4.26
N LEU A 99 -8.11 12.49 -3.65
CA LEU A 99 -8.25 12.42 -2.19
C LEU A 99 -7.15 11.59 -1.50
N LEU A 100 -6.33 10.86 -2.27
CA LEU A 100 -5.28 10.04 -1.71
C LEU A 100 -4.25 10.87 -0.94
N PHE A 101 -3.87 10.38 0.25
CA PHE A 101 -2.86 10.99 1.12
C PHE A 101 -3.16 12.45 1.43
N ASP A 102 -4.35 12.69 1.98
CA ASP A 102 -4.82 14.01 2.43
C ASP A 102 -4.89 15.06 1.32
N GLY A 103 -5.03 14.62 0.07
CA GLY A 103 -5.03 15.49 -1.11
C GLY A 103 -3.68 16.10 -1.44
N LEU A 104 -2.58 15.60 -0.85
CA LEU A 104 -1.24 16.14 -1.03
C LEU A 104 -0.51 15.57 -2.26
N THR A 105 -1.15 14.66 -3.00
CA THR A 105 -0.53 14.05 -4.17
C THR A 105 -0.44 15.01 -5.35
N ARG A 106 0.66 14.90 -6.09
CA ARG A 106 0.94 15.58 -7.35
C ARG A 106 1.13 14.54 -8.44
N ALA A 107 0.91 14.93 -9.69
CA ALA A 107 1.14 14.06 -10.85
C ALA A 107 2.38 14.48 -11.63
N THR A 108 3.14 13.51 -12.14
CA THR A 108 4.10 13.78 -13.21
C THR A 108 3.36 14.06 -14.51
N ARG A 109 4.09 14.52 -15.55
CA ARG A 109 3.54 14.65 -16.91
C ARG A 109 2.92 13.36 -17.45
N THR A 110 3.41 12.21 -17.01
CA THR A 110 2.92 10.88 -17.41
C THR A 110 1.82 10.33 -16.48
N GLY A 111 1.37 11.13 -15.52
CA GLY A 111 0.30 10.77 -14.57
C GLY A 111 0.77 10.05 -13.31
N ALA A 112 2.06 9.76 -13.13
CA ALA A 112 2.54 9.07 -11.93
C ALA A 112 2.35 9.94 -10.68
N LEU A 113 1.63 9.41 -9.69
CA LEU A 113 1.34 10.15 -8.46
C LEU A 113 2.51 10.09 -7.48
N TYR A 114 2.78 11.20 -6.82
CA TYR A 114 3.80 11.32 -5.78
C TYR A 114 3.47 12.42 -4.78
N ILE A 115 4.06 12.36 -3.60
CA ILE A 115 4.21 13.51 -2.70
C ILE A 115 5.64 14.03 -2.74
N CYS A 116 5.82 15.29 -2.37
CA CYS A 116 7.12 15.92 -2.16
C CYS A 116 7.07 16.85 -0.95
N GLN A 117 8.22 17.16 -0.35
CA GLN A 117 8.26 18.02 0.84
C GLN A 117 7.59 19.39 0.61
N GLN A 118 7.81 20.01 -0.55
CA GLN A 118 7.20 21.30 -0.91
C GLN A 118 5.67 21.22 -1.09
N GLY A 119 5.14 20.03 -1.40
CA GLY A 119 3.70 19.78 -1.52
C GLY A 119 3.02 19.41 -0.22
N GLY A 120 3.76 19.26 0.88
CA GLY A 120 3.28 18.74 2.14
C GLY A 120 3.59 17.25 2.32
N VAL A 121 3.62 16.82 3.58
CA VAL A 121 3.87 15.43 3.96
C VAL A 121 2.68 14.93 4.79
N PRO A 122 1.97 13.88 4.34
CA PRO A 122 0.83 13.32 5.06
C PRO A 122 1.28 12.67 6.37
N ALA A 123 0.34 12.48 7.30
CA ALA A 123 0.63 11.86 8.59
C ALA A 123 0.84 10.33 8.52
N TYR A 124 0.57 9.73 7.36
CA TYR A 124 0.66 8.29 7.10
C TYR A 124 1.19 8.02 5.69
N SER A 125 1.81 6.87 5.51
CA SER A 125 2.34 6.38 4.24
C SER A 125 1.57 5.20 3.67
N THR A 126 0.52 4.74 4.33
CA THR A 126 -0.25 3.55 3.96
C THR A 126 -1.72 3.71 4.30
N GLY A 127 -2.60 3.15 3.48
CA GLY A 127 -4.03 3.19 3.74
C GLY A 127 -4.82 2.33 2.78
N PHE A 128 -6.14 2.35 2.94
CA PHE A 128 -7.09 1.72 2.03
C PHE A 128 -7.86 2.77 1.25
N TRP A 129 -8.15 2.46 0.00
CA TRP A 129 -8.86 3.32 -0.93
C TRP A 129 -9.94 2.51 -1.62
N GLN A 130 -11.10 3.13 -1.77
CA GLN A 130 -12.21 2.60 -2.53
C GLN A 130 -12.48 3.56 -3.70
N PRO A 131 -11.94 3.28 -4.90
CA PRO A 131 -12.02 4.19 -6.02
C PRO A 131 -13.46 4.32 -6.49
N ASP A 132 -13.87 5.51 -6.90
CA ASP A 132 -15.19 5.76 -7.51
C ASP A 132 -15.27 5.38 -9.00
N GLN A 133 -14.14 5.04 -9.61
CA GLN A 133 -14.01 4.64 -11.00
C GLN A 133 -13.08 3.44 -11.15
N PRO A 134 -13.23 2.62 -12.21
CA PRO A 134 -12.33 1.50 -12.44
C PRO A 134 -10.91 1.98 -12.78
N LEU A 135 -9.91 1.16 -12.44
CA LEU A 135 -8.53 1.36 -12.86
C LEU A 135 -8.14 0.30 -13.87
N ARG A 136 -7.51 0.71 -14.97
CA ARG A 136 -7.03 -0.20 -16.01
C ARG A 136 -5.53 -0.44 -15.90
N ARG A 137 -5.12 -1.68 -16.11
CA ARG A 137 -3.70 -2.04 -16.20
C ARG A 137 -3.09 -1.35 -17.43
N ASP A 138 -1.92 -0.76 -17.24
CA ASP A 138 -1.14 -0.09 -18.25
C ASP A 138 0.06 -0.97 -18.60
N ASP A 139 0.00 -1.63 -19.76
CA ASP A 139 0.95 -2.64 -20.22
C ASP A 139 2.14 -2.04 -20.99
N ASP A 140 2.12 -0.73 -21.30
CA ASP A 140 3.18 -0.05 -22.07
C ASP A 140 4.41 0.32 -21.20
N ALA A 141 4.37 0.02 -19.91
CA ALA A 141 5.38 0.40 -18.95
C ALA A 141 6.29 -0.77 -18.55
N LYS A 142 7.58 -0.48 -18.33
CA LYS A 142 8.57 -1.44 -17.77
C LYS A 142 8.16 -2.07 -16.42
N ARG A 143 7.19 -1.46 -15.74
CA ARG A 143 6.60 -1.93 -14.49
C ARG A 143 5.10 -1.86 -14.65
N ILE A 144 4.41 -2.86 -14.13
CA ILE A 144 2.95 -2.90 -14.12
C ILE A 144 2.42 -1.69 -13.37
N ARG A 145 1.49 -0.98 -14.01
CA ARG A 145 0.81 0.18 -13.45
C ARG A 145 -0.69 0.01 -13.62
N TYR A 146 -1.43 0.67 -12.74
CA TYR A 146 -2.87 0.84 -12.90
C TYR A 146 -3.16 2.32 -13.09
N ARG A 147 -3.99 2.62 -14.09
CA ARG A 147 -4.38 3.96 -14.50
C ARG A 147 -5.81 4.23 -14.08
N TYR A 148 -5.97 5.21 -13.21
CA TYR A 148 -7.23 5.85 -12.92
C TYR A 148 -7.50 6.92 -14.01
N PRO A 149 -8.67 6.92 -14.66
CA PRO A 149 -8.97 7.86 -15.75
C PRO A 149 -9.17 9.29 -15.25
N THR A 150 -8.59 10.26 -15.95
CA THR A 150 -8.81 11.70 -15.75
C THR A 150 -8.82 12.40 -17.11
N PRO A 151 -9.47 13.59 -17.25
CA PRO A 151 -9.57 14.29 -18.54
C PRO A 151 -8.22 14.59 -19.21
N ASP A 152 -7.14 14.71 -18.43
CA ASP A 152 -5.77 15.00 -18.88
C ASP A 152 -4.90 13.75 -19.08
N GLY A 153 -5.51 12.57 -19.26
CA GLY A 153 -4.81 11.33 -19.62
C GLY A 153 -4.59 10.35 -18.48
N GLY A 154 -5.10 10.62 -17.28
CA GLY A 154 -5.13 9.68 -16.16
C GLY A 154 -4.06 9.89 -15.09
N ARG A 155 -4.20 9.15 -13.99
CA ARG A 155 -3.24 9.03 -12.90
C ARG A 155 -2.80 7.59 -12.76
N THR A 156 -1.51 7.35 -12.61
CA THR A 156 -0.95 5.99 -12.55
C THR A 156 -0.34 5.69 -11.19
N LEU A 157 -0.63 4.49 -10.70
CA LEU A 157 -0.03 3.90 -9.50
C LEU A 157 0.79 2.69 -9.93
N THR A 158 2.02 2.56 -9.43
CA THR A 158 2.83 1.35 -9.73
C THR A 158 2.34 0.19 -8.89
N PHE A 159 2.09 -0.96 -9.52
CA PHE A 159 1.73 -2.18 -8.79
C PHE A 159 2.97 -2.85 -8.20
N VAL A 160 2.90 -3.18 -6.91
CA VAL A 160 3.99 -3.82 -6.16
C VAL A 160 3.55 -5.03 -5.33
N GLY A 161 2.25 -5.33 -5.29
CA GLY A 161 1.67 -6.43 -4.50
C GLY A 161 1.92 -7.80 -5.13
N PHE A 162 1.90 -8.88 -4.33
CA PHE A 162 2.20 -10.25 -4.79
C PHE A 162 1.17 -10.89 -5.72
N GLN A 163 -0.07 -10.41 -5.70
CA GLN A 163 -1.19 -10.94 -6.48
C GLN A 163 -0.91 -10.92 -7.99
N GLU A 164 -1.55 -11.84 -8.72
CA GLU A 164 -1.51 -11.84 -10.18
C GLU A 164 -2.22 -10.59 -10.71
N PRO A 165 -1.55 -9.73 -11.50
CA PRO A 165 -2.14 -8.51 -12.03
C PRO A 165 -3.32 -8.78 -12.98
N VAL A 166 -4.50 -8.32 -12.60
CA VAL A 166 -5.70 -8.34 -13.45
C VAL A 166 -5.73 -7.15 -14.42
N GLU A 167 -6.48 -7.26 -15.52
CA GLU A 167 -6.59 -6.19 -16.52
C GLU A 167 -7.31 -4.94 -15.98
N GLU A 168 -8.35 -5.13 -15.18
CA GLU A 168 -9.15 -4.04 -14.62
C GLU A 168 -9.43 -4.29 -13.13
N LEU A 169 -9.30 -3.24 -12.34
CA LEU A 169 -9.79 -3.20 -10.96
C LEU A 169 -11.09 -2.39 -10.97
N PRO A 170 -12.22 -2.95 -10.52
CA PRO A 170 -13.50 -2.27 -10.64
C PRO A 170 -13.60 -1.09 -9.68
N ALA A 171 -14.50 -0.16 -10.01
CA ALA A 171 -14.94 0.86 -9.06
C ALA A 171 -15.49 0.18 -7.79
N GLY A 172 -15.23 0.77 -6.63
CA GLY A 172 -15.64 0.21 -5.35
C GLY A 172 -14.75 -0.90 -4.80
N ALA A 173 -13.71 -1.34 -5.53
CA ALA A 173 -12.77 -2.33 -5.02
C ALA A 173 -12.04 -1.84 -3.77
N LEU A 174 -11.81 -2.72 -2.81
CA LEU A 174 -11.00 -2.40 -1.63
C LEU A 174 -9.51 -2.51 -1.97
N LEU A 175 -8.89 -1.37 -2.28
CA LEU A 175 -7.49 -1.29 -2.68
C LEU A 175 -6.60 -0.88 -1.50
N ARG A 176 -5.41 -1.48 -1.39
CA ARG A 176 -4.37 -1.00 -0.47
C ARG A 176 -3.37 -0.14 -1.23
N VAL A 177 -3.19 1.09 -0.77
CA VAL A 177 -2.24 2.05 -1.33
C VAL A 177 -1.11 2.34 -0.35
N SER A 178 0.06 2.69 -0.88
CA SER A 178 1.18 3.14 -0.08
C SER A 178 2.07 4.14 -0.79
N LEU A 179 2.86 4.86 -0.01
CA LEU A 179 3.96 5.67 -0.49
C LEU A 179 5.26 4.85 -0.45
N ALA A 180 5.98 4.88 -1.57
CA ALA A 180 7.37 4.42 -1.65
C ALA A 180 8.26 5.27 -0.73
N HIS A 181 9.45 4.77 -0.38
CA HIS A 181 10.45 5.60 0.32
C HIS A 181 10.86 6.81 -0.51
N TRP A 182 11.29 7.86 0.19
CA TRP A 182 11.88 9.06 -0.42
C TRP A 182 12.97 8.67 -1.42
N TRP A 183 12.76 9.07 -2.66
CA TRP A 183 13.65 8.72 -3.77
C TRP A 183 13.81 9.88 -4.74
N ARG A 184 15.00 9.95 -5.34
CA ARG A 184 15.30 10.80 -6.48
C ARG A 184 16.27 10.06 -7.42
N PRO A 185 16.33 10.41 -8.71
CA PRO A 185 17.32 9.86 -9.62
C PRO A 185 18.75 10.13 -9.13
N PRO A 186 19.66 9.13 -9.12
CA PRO A 186 21.06 9.33 -8.74
C PRO A 186 21.76 10.40 -9.57
N GLU A 187 21.38 10.55 -10.84
CA GLU A 187 21.93 11.52 -11.78
C GLU A 187 21.45 12.96 -11.52
N ARG A 188 20.51 13.13 -10.57
CA ARG A 188 20.00 14.44 -10.13
C ARG A 188 20.04 14.54 -8.60
N PRO A 189 21.25 14.63 -8.01
CA PRO A 189 21.42 14.69 -6.56
C PRO A 189 20.91 15.99 -5.94
N ASP A 190 20.63 17.03 -6.71
CA ASP A 190 19.94 18.24 -6.22
C ASP A 190 18.44 18.22 -6.55
N GLY A 191 17.97 17.12 -7.16
CA GLY A 191 16.58 16.91 -7.47
C GLY A 191 15.73 16.73 -6.21
N GLU A 192 14.47 17.11 -6.34
CA GLU A 192 13.43 16.92 -5.34
C GLU A 192 13.26 15.44 -5.00
N LEU A 193 13.26 15.13 -3.69
CA LEU A 193 12.87 13.82 -3.18
C LEU A 193 11.36 13.64 -3.30
N ARG A 194 10.97 12.46 -3.77
CA ARG A 194 9.57 12.10 -3.99
C ARG A 194 9.26 10.77 -3.35
N CYS A 195 8.07 10.65 -2.78
CA CYS A 195 7.49 9.35 -2.46
C CYS A 195 6.39 9.07 -3.49
N PHE A 196 6.59 8.09 -4.37
CA PHE A 196 5.60 7.72 -5.37
C PHE A 196 4.48 6.89 -4.74
N VAL A 197 3.25 7.12 -5.21
CA VAL A 197 2.08 6.31 -4.84
C VAL A 197 2.16 4.95 -5.53
N GLN A 198 1.88 3.91 -4.76
CA GLN A 198 1.94 2.51 -5.16
C GLN A 198 0.60 1.83 -4.87
N LEU A 199 0.18 0.97 -5.80
CA LEU A 199 -0.86 -0.02 -5.54
C LEU A 199 -0.20 -1.27 -4.98
N SER A 200 -0.57 -1.63 -3.76
CA SER A 200 0.09 -2.69 -3.00
C SER A 200 -0.68 -4.00 -2.94
N GLY A 201 -1.87 -4.01 -3.52
CA GLY A 201 -2.79 -5.14 -3.53
C GLY A 201 -4.23 -4.68 -3.40
N TRP A 202 -5.13 -5.65 -3.42
CA TRP A 202 -6.56 -5.50 -3.22
C TRP A 202 -7.07 -6.63 -2.34
N ILE A 203 -8.21 -6.42 -1.68
CA ILE A 203 -8.85 -7.43 -0.83
C ILE A 203 -9.99 -8.03 -1.63
N ASP A 204 -9.98 -9.35 -1.75
CA ASP A 204 -10.78 -10.15 -2.68
C ASP A 204 -12.28 -9.80 -2.66
N ASP A 205 -12.66 -8.90 -3.55
CA ASP A 205 -13.99 -8.78 -4.16
C ASP A 205 -13.87 -8.05 -5.51
N LEU A 206 -13.14 -8.64 -6.46
CA LEU A 206 -13.03 -8.11 -7.83
C LEU A 206 -14.16 -8.61 -8.75
N GLY A 207 -15.24 -9.18 -8.19
CA GLY A 207 -16.30 -9.77 -8.99
C GLY A 207 -17.46 -10.33 -8.17
N GLY A 208 -18.40 -9.45 -7.84
CA GLY A 208 -19.71 -9.77 -7.28
C GLY A 208 -20.63 -8.56 -7.41
N GLY A 209 -20.96 -8.19 -8.64
CA GLY A 209 -21.81 -7.04 -8.94
C GLY A 209 -23.10 -7.02 -8.12
N ALA A 210 -23.56 -5.80 -7.88
CA ALA A 210 -24.87 -5.49 -7.33
C ALA A 210 -25.94 -6.52 -7.70
N ALA A 211 -26.43 -7.26 -6.70
CA ALA A 211 -27.82 -7.68 -6.70
C ALA A 211 -28.66 -6.46 -6.32
N ALA A 212 -28.78 -5.52 -7.26
CA ALA A 212 -29.93 -4.65 -7.31
C ALA A 212 -31.08 -5.47 -7.90
N SER A 213 -31.99 -5.95 -7.05
CA SER A 213 -33.44 -6.13 -7.28
C SER A 213 -34.03 -7.27 -6.44
N ALA A 214 -34.72 -6.91 -5.37
CA ALA A 214 -36.16 -7.14 -5.19
C ALA A 214 -36.67 -6.18 -4.10
#